data_AF-A0A7Y0PPL7-F1
#
_entry.id   AF-A0A7Y0PPL7-F1
#
_cell.length_a   1.000
_cell.length_b   1.000
_cell.length_c   1.000
_cell.angle_alpha   90.00
_cell.angle_beta   90.00
_cell.angle_gamma   90.00
#
_symmetry.space_group_name_H-M   'P 1'
#
loop_
_entity.id
_entity.type
_entity.pdbx_description
1 polymer ?
#
loop_
_entity_poly.entity_id
_entity_poly.type
_entity_poly.pdbx_seq_one_letter_code
_entity_poly.pdbx_strand_id
1 'polypeptide(L)'
;MLSNKGISFRNLTFLLISVVFWVALVIYYNSSVSLNNKLVVFSIILNILNIVLIFQTHKIPTMLIFSIFIYNYSYIFTIPAFFPYTKISGVGNYNNNDLLLLVLFQLLIGMFALNYLFFINKEKFIQNRFLCDNFDEFNMRKNNLIYIFGIIGYLFFLLLNNSGKQYNLPFSITFEYILIFIILVKLFSENNLINKIIIHIMIVLVCIKTLVYSGRIEVVESLLLLFIFYYEKKIKALWIIIGSFSLNIFMEYLFIARNTAGDSNWQTSKIFFDRSNPPTLILGNEGDVTQSSMAMVGVIQDNTVSFAQRIDSFFDMIFSQFFPVGSIELFQGSNVSRYIQEFAVTLGGGYIYSQWYFWLGIFGVILASILINKVIKLAYFEKKRIIITITCIYSIVLFSRWYAYFFDFLIKIPFLLFILLIIFKMLYPKREKNNV
;
A
#
# COMPACT_ATOMS: atom_id res chain seq x y z
N MET A 1 16.06 24.76 28.76
CA MET A 1 16.21 24.99 27.30
C MET A 1 15.39 24.01 26.44
N LEU A 2 15.22 22.73 26.84
CA LEU A 2 14.36 21.77 26.10
C LEU A 2 12.84 21.89 26.40
N SER A 3 12.44 22.44 27.55
CA SER A 3 11.03 22.68 27.90
C SER A 3 10.37 23.73 27.00
N ASN A 4 11.11 24.74 26.54
CA ASN A 4 10.60 25.81 25.66
C ASN A 4 10.30 25.34 24.22
N LYS A 5 10.71 24.13 23.82
CA LYS A 5 10.41 23.56 22.50
C LYS A 5 9.28 22.52 22.52
N GLY A 6 8.64 22.27 23.67
CA GLY A 6 7.55 21.30 23.78
C GLY A 6 7.93 19.85 23.43
N ILE A 7 9.23 19.52 23.43
CA ILE A 7 9.71 18.16 23.20
C ILE A 7 9.48 17.39 24.50
N SER A 8 8.49 16.51 24.52
CA SER A 8 8.23 15.66 25.68
C SER A 8 9.45 14.77 25.96
N PHE A 9 9.74 14.51 27.24
CA PHE A 9 10.80 13.57 27.65
C PHE A 9 10.67 12.22 26.92
N ARG A 10 9.42 11.75 26.75
CA ARG A 10 9.09 10.55 25.97
C ARG A 10 9.63 10.58 24.54
N ASN A 11 9.52 11.72 23.85
CA ASN A 11 10.03 11.87 22.48
C ASN A 11 11.55 11.85 22.43
N LEU A 12 12.21 12.47 23.41
CA LEU A 12 13.67 12.48 23.52
C LEU A 12 14.23 11.08 23.82
N THR A 13 13.63 10.38 24.79
CA THR A 13 14.02 9.00 25.12
C THR A 13 13.84 8.06 23.94
N PHE A 14 12.71 8.18 23.22
CA PHE A 14 12.50 7.38 22.02
C PHE A 14 13.54 7.70 20.94
N LEU A 15 13.82 8.99 20.69
CA LEU A 15 14.83 9.39 19.71
C LEU A 15 16.20 8.77 20.04
N LEU A 16 16.60 8.80 21.31
CA LEU A 16 17.86 8.21 21.76
C LEU A 16 17.89 6.69 21.55
N ILE A 17 16.82 5.98 21.96
CA ILE A 17 16.68 4.53 21.71
C ILE A 17 16.72 4.23 20.20
N SER A 18 16.09 5.08 19.38
CA SER A 18 16.08 4.96 17.92
C SER A 18 17.49 5.07 17.35
N VAL A 19 18.24 6.09 17.77
CA VAL A 19 19.62 6.31 17.31
C VAL A 19 20.49 5.13 17.70
N VAL A 20 20.41 4.66 18.95
CA VAL A 20 21.16 3.48 19.40
C VAL A 20 20.79 2.24 18.59
N PHE A 21 19.50 1.99 18.38
CA PHE A 21 19.01 0.87 17.57
C PHE A 21 19.56 0.94 16.14
N TRP A 22 19.51 2.11 15.50
CA TRP A 22 20.02 2.30 14.13
C TRP A 22 21.52 2.14 14.03
N VAL A 23 22.28 2.70 14.98
CA VAL A 23 23.73 2.53 15.03
C VAL A 23 24.09 1.05 15.18
N ALA A 24 23.43 0.34 16.10
CA ALA A 24 23.65 -1.10 16.28
C ALA A 24 23.32 -1.90 15.01
N LEU A 25 22.22 -1.55 14.33
CA LEU A 25 21.77 -2.25 13.13
C LEU A 25 22.71 -2.00 11.94
N VAL A 26 23.22 -0.78 11.79
CA VAL A 26 24.23 -0.44 10.76
C VAL A 26 25.57 -1.10 11.06
N ILE A 27 26.02 -1.13 12.32
CA ILE A 27 27.24 -1.86 12.72
C ILE A 27 27.08 -3.35 12.38
N TYR A 28 25.94 -3.94 12.73
CA TYR A 28 25.67 -5.34 12.48
C TYR A 28 25.57 -5.66 10.98
N TYR A 29 24.94 -4.77 10.18
CA TYR A 29 24.90 -4.86 8.72
C TYR A 29 26.30 -4.93 8.11
N ASN A 30 27.23 -4.09 8.58
CA ASN A 30 28.60 -3.98 8.08
C ASN A 30 29.61 -4.93 8.75
N SER A 31 29.16 -5.76 9.69
CA SER A 31 30.03 -6.72 10.38
C SER A 31 30.47 -7.87 9.48
N SER A 32 31.50 -8.63 9.90
CA SER A 32 31.97 -9.84 9.22
C SER A 32 31.07 -11.08 9.42
N VAL A 33 29.91 -10.92 10.07
CA VAL A 33 28.94 -12.00 10.26
C VAL A 33 28.46 -12.53 8.91
N SER A 34 28.26 -13.84 8.80
CA SER A 34 27.81 -14.47 7.57
C SER A 34 26.48 -13.90 7.08
N LEU A 35 26.31 -13.83 5.75
CA LEU A 35 25.11 -13.30 5.10
C LEU A 35 23.82 -13.96 5.60
N ASN A 36 23.82 -15.29 5.74
CA ASN A 36 22.66 -16.04 6.23
C ASN A 36 22.27 -15.62 7.66
N ASN A 37 23.25 -15.42 8.55
CA ASN A 37 22.97 -14.97 9.91
C ASN A 37 22.40 -13.54 9.92
N LYS A 38 22.92 -12.65 9.05
CA LYS A 38 22.36 -11.31 8.88
C LYS A 38 20.90 -11.37 8.41
N LEU A 39 20.60 -12.18 7.40
CA LEU A 39 19.23 -12.38 6.90
C LEU A 39 18.29 -12.86 8.01
N VAL A 40 18.69 -13.87 8.79
CA VAL A 40 17.89 -14.38 9.92
C VAL A 40 17.60 -13.27 10.93
N VAL A 41 18.64 -12.56 11.40
CA VAL A 41 18.47 -11.52 12.42
C VAL A 41 17.59 -10.38 11.90
N PHE A 42 17.82 -9.90 10.69
CA PHE A 42 17.03 -8.81 10.12
C PHE A 42 15.57 -9.24 9.88
N SER A 43 15.34 -10.48 9.44
CA SER A 43 13.99 -11.03 9.26
C SER A 43 13.27 -11.15 10.60
N ILE A 44 13.94 -11.59 11.66
CA ILE A 44 13.38 -11.62 13.02
C ILE A 44 13.01 -10.21 13.48
N ILE A 45 13.92 -9.24 13.34
CA ILE A 45 13.67 -7.84 13.73
C ILE A 45 12.47 -7.27 12.96
N LEU A 46 12.38 -7.49 11.64
CA LEU A 46 11.26 -7.03 10.82
C LEU A 46 9.92 -7.63 11.31
N ASN A 47 9.90 -8.92 11.63
CA ASN A 47 8.70 -9.58 12.15
C ASN A 47 8.31 -9.03 13.53
N ILE A 48 9.27 -8.79 14.42
CA ILE A 48 9.01 -8.14 15.72
C ILE A 48 8.41 -6.75 15.51
N LEU A 49 8.99 -5.92 14.64
CA LEU A 49 8.47 -4.59 14.34
C LEU A 49 7.05 -4.62 13.77
N ASN A 50 6.72 -5.62 12.94
CA ASN A 50 5.37 -5.82 12.44
C ASN A 50 4.39 -6.23 13.55
N ILE A 51 4.78 -7.15 14.43
CA ILE A 51 3.96 -7.58 15.57
C ILE A 51 3.71 -6.39 16.51
N VAL A 52 4.73 -5.58 16.80
CA VAL A 52 4.59 -4.34 17.58
C VAL A 52 3.63 -3.38 16.89
N LEU A 53 3.72 -3.21 15.56
CA LEU A 53 2.79 -2.38 14.81
C LEU A 53 1.34 -2.86 14.96
N ILE A 54 1.08 -4.16 14.79
CA ILE A 54 -0.24 -4.78 14.98
C ILE A 54 -0.77 -4.48 16.40
N PHE A 55 0.07 -4.62 17.43
CA PHE A 55 -0.31 -4.28 18.80
C PHE A 55 -0.56 -2.79 18.99
N GLN A 56 0.16 -1.91 18.32
CA GLN A 56 -0.08 -0.47 18.40
C GLN A 56 -1.39 -0.07 17.70
N THR A 57 -1.75 -0.75 16.61
CA THR A 57 -2.92 -0.43 15.78
C THR A 57 -4.18 -1.21 16.14
N HIS A 58 -4.17 -2.13 17.11
CA HIS A 58 -5.33 -2.97 17.45
C HIS A 58 -6.63 -2.20 17.77
N LYS A 59 -6.54 -0.93 18.20
CA LYS A 59 -7.71 -0.07 18.47
C LYS A 59 -8.13 0.79 17.28
N ILE A 60 -7.43 0.72 16.15
CA ILE A 60 -7.60 1.54 14.96
C ILE A 60 -7.89 0.59 13.79
N PRO A 61 -9.17 0.26 13.53
CA PRO A 61 -9.53 -0.90 12.71
C PRO A 61 -8.91 -0.90 11.31
N THR A 62 -8.93 0.25 10.61
CA THR A 62 -8.34 0.37 9.27
C THR A 62 -6.81 0.20 9.29
N MET A 63 -6.12 0.76 10.29
CA MET A 63 -4.66 0.60 10.42
C MET A 63 -4.27 -0.80 10.90
N LEU A 64 -5.15 -1.51 11.60
CA LEU A 64 -4.95 -2.93 11.91
C LEU A 64 -4.96 -3.79 10.64
N ILE A 65 -5.89 -3.56 9.71
CA ILE A 65 -5.90 -4.23 8.40
C ILE A 65 -4.60 -3.94 7.64
N PHE A 66 -4.20 -2.66 7.58
CA PHE A 66 -2.93 -2.26 6.95
C PHE A 66 -1.72 -2.97 7.57
N SER A 67 -1.65 -3.05 8.90
CA SER A 67 -0.53 -3.68 9.61
C SER A 67 -0.47 -5.19 9.39
N ILE A 68 -1.62 -5.87 9.34
CA ILE A 68 -1.69 -7.30 9.01
C ILE A 68 -1.26 -7.54 7.57
N PHE A 69 -1.68 -6.68 6.63
CA PHE A 69 -1.23 -6.77 5.25
C PHE A 69 0.29 -6.65 5.12
N ILE A 70 0.91 -5.66 5.78
CA ILE A 70 2.36 -5.49 5.76
C ILE A 70 3.07 -6.71 6.39
N TYR A 71 2.52 -7.27 7.47
CA TYR A 71 3.05 -8.50 8.07
C TYR A 71 3.06 -9.66 7.07
N ASN A 72 1.98 -9.88 6.31
CA ASN A 72 1.94 -10.96 5.31
C ASN A 72 3.01 -10.80 4.23
N TYR A 73 3.21 -9.57 3.74
CA TYR A 73 4.27 -9.27 2.78
C TYR A 73 5.68 -9.33 3.38
N SER A 74 5.82 -9.12 4.68
CA SER A 74 7.11 -9.21 5.38
C SER A 74 7.47 -10.65 5.76
N TYR A 75 6.46 -11.51 5.96
CA TYR A 75 6.66 -12.89 6.37
C TYR A 75 7.47 -13.70 5.34
N ILE A 76 7.33 -13.39 4.05
CA ILE A 76 8.02 -14.09 2.96
C ILE A 76 9.56 -14.08 3.13
N PHE A 77 10.14 -13.06 3.77
CA PHE A 77 11.58 -12.97 4.04
C PHE A 77 12.07 -14.01 5.06
N THR A 78 11.18 -14.59 5.87
CA THR A 78 11.56 -15.64 6.82
C THR A 78 11.94 -16.93 6.11
N ILE A 79 11.33 -17.21 4.96
CA ILE A 79 11.57 -18.44 4.20
C ILE A 79 13.04 -18.55 3.78
N PRO A 80 13.59 -17.66 2.93
CA PRO A 80 14.98 -17.75 2.50
C PRO A 80 15.97 -17.49 3.65
N ALA A 81 15.55 -16.82 4.72
CA ALA A 81 16.38 -16.62 5.90
C ALA A 81 16.63 -17.92 6.68
N PHE A 82 15.58 -18.72 6.92
CA PHE A 82 15.69 -20.00 7.65
C PHE A 82 15.96 -21.20 6.74
N PHE A 83 15.63 -21.08 5.45
CA PHE A 83 15.82 -22.12 4.42
C PHE A 83 16.63 -21.52 3.25
N PRO A 84 17.96 -21.38 3.39
CA PRO A 84 18.79 -20.60 2.46
C PRO A 84 18.85 -21.12 1.02
N TYR A 85 18.42 -22.36 0.79
CA TYR A 85 18.33 -22.97 -0.55
C TYR A 85 16.96 -22.78 -1.21
N THR A 86 15.99 -22.21 -0.48
CA THR A 86 14.63 -21.98 -0.95
C THR A 86 14.50 -20.56 -1.50
N LYS A 87 14.22 -20.45 -2.79
CA LYS A 87 13.92 -19.19 -3.46
C LYS A 87 12.44 -18.84 -3.30
N ILE A 88 12.13 -17.55 -3.35
CA ILE A 88 10.76 -17.01 -3.18
C ILE A 88 10.12 -16.52 -4.49
N SER A 89 10.81 -16.66 -5.62
CA SER A 89 10.24 -16.37 -6.95
C SER A 89 10.92 -17.24 -8.00
N GLY A 90 10.15 -17.62 -9.03
CA GLY A 90 10.61 -18.46 -10.13
C GLY A 90 11.55 -17.74 -11.10
N VAL A 91 11.72 -16.41 -10.96
CA VAL A 91 12.61 -15.62 -11.83
C VAL A 91 14.06 -15.70 -11.34
N GLY A 92 14.97 -15.95 -12.28
CA GLY A 92 16.40 -16.11 -12.00
C GLY A 92 17.16 -14.80 -11.78
N ASN A 93 16.83 -13.74 -12.53
CA ASN A 93 17.59 -12.48 -12.48
C ASN A 93 17.45 -11.81 -11.10
N TYR A 94 18.59 -11.40 -10.53
CA TYR A 94 18.68 -10.67 -9.26
C TYR A 94 18.08 -11.38 -8.03
N ASN A 95 17.82 -12.68 -8.12
CA ASN A 95 17.27 -13.48 -7.03
C ASN A 95 18.39 -14.10 -6.18
N ASN A 96 19.06 -13.24 -5.38
CA ASN A 96 20.18 -13.61 -4.51
C ASN A 96 20.04 -13.02 -3.09
N ASN A 97 20.75 -13.62 -2.14
CA ASN A 97 20.66 -13.29 -0.71
C ASN A 97 21.22 -11.91 -0.35
N ASP A 98 22.18 -11.38 -1.12
CA ASP A 98 22.75 -10.04 -0.88
C ASP A 98 21.74 -8.94 -1.18
N LEU A 99 21.07 -9.04 -2.33
CA LEU A 99 19.99 -8.13 -2.72
C LEU A 99 18.78 -8.27 -1.80
N LEU A 100 18.46 -9.50 -1.39
CA LEU A 100 17.39 -9.75 -0.42
C LEU A 100 17.67 -9.02 0.91
N LEU A 101 18.90 -9.10 1.42
CA LEU A 101 19.30 -8.42 2.65
C LEU A 101 19.17 -6.89 2.51
N LEU A 102 19.50 -6.34 1.35
CA LEU A 102 19.40 -4.91 1.09
C LEU A 102 17.93 -4.44 1.01
N VAL A 103 17.04 -5.18 0.35
CA VAL A 103 15.59 -4.92 0.36
C VAL A 103 15.04 -5.01 1.80
N LEU A 104 15.45 -6.02 2.55
CA LEU A 104 15.06 -6.22 3.95
C LEU A 104 15.49 -5.03 4.83
N PHE A 105 16.69 -4.51 4.63
CA PHE A 105 17.17 -3.32 5.34
C PHE A 105 16.34 -2.06 5.01
N GLN A 106 15.90 -1.88 3.76
CA GLN A 106 15.02 -0.78 3.36
C GLN A 106 13.65 -0.88 4.05
N LEU A 107 13.07 -2.10 4.09
CA LEU A 107 11.80 -2.35 4.77
C LEU A 107 11.89 -2.09 6.27
N LEU A 108 13.02 -2.42 6.92
CA LEU A 108 13.23 -2.11 8.34
C LEU A 108 13.15 -0.60 8.62
N ILE A 109 13.71 0.24 7.75
CA ILE A 109 13.64 1.71 7.88
C ILE A 109 12.18 2.16 7.79
N GLY A 110 11.46 1.67 6.79
CA GLY A 110 10.04 1.93 6.61
C GLY A 110 9.20 1.54 7.83
N MET A 111 9.38 0.31 8.30
CA MET A 111 8.62 -0.24 9.42
C MET A 111 8.94 0.44 10.75
N PHE A 112 10.18 0.84 10.96
CA PHE A 112 10.55 1.63 12.12
C PHE A 112 9.86 2.99 12.10
N ALA A 113 9.84 3.68 10.96
CA ALA A 113 9.19 4.98 10.82
C ALA A 113 7.68 4.91 11.04
N LEU A 114 7.02 3.82 10.62
CA LEU A 114 5.61 3.55 10.92
C LEU A 114 5.37 3.28 12.41
N ASN A 115 6.18 2.42 13.04
CA ASN A 115 6.10 2.18 14.48
C ASN A 115 6.29 3.48 15.29
N TYR A 116 7.21 4.34 14.86
CA TYR A 116 7.43 5.65 15.48
C TYR A 116 6.20 6.56 15.40
N LEU A 117 5.55 6.61 14.22
CA LEU A 117 4.33 7.39 14.01
C LEU A 117 3.25 7.01 15.04
N PHE A 118 2.95 5.72 15.15
CA PHE A 118 1.91 5.22 16.05
C PHE A 118 2.31 5.30 17.51
N PHE A 119 3.59 5.10 17.83
CA PHE A 119 4.09 5.29 19.19
C PHE A 119 3.85 6.71 19.69
N ILE A 120 4.32 7.74 18.98
CA ILE A 120 4.18 9.14 19.44
C ILE A 120 2.71 9.57 19.48
N ASN A 121 1.93 9.19 18.47
CA ASN A 121 0.59 9.74 18.28
C ASN A 121 -0.52 8.81 18.79
N LYS A 122 -0.17 7.81 19.63
CA LYS A 122 -1.09 6.75 20.09
C LYS A 122 -2.43 7.27 20.59
N GLU A 123 -2.40 8.27 21.48
CA GLU A 123 -3.62 8.84 22.07
C GLU A 123 -4.50 9.53 21.03
N LYS A 124 -3.90 10.36 20.17
CA LYS A 124 -4.62 11.05 19.08
C LYS A 124 -5.24 10.07 18.09
N PHE A 125 -4.54 8.98 17.78
CA PHE A 125 -5.10 7.93 16.94
C PHE A 125 -6.27 7.21 17.60
N ILE A 126 -6.17 6.88 18.90
CA ILE A 126 -7.28 6.24 19.62
C ILE A 126 -8.51 7.15 19.66
N GLN A 127 -8.31 8.46 19.84
CA GLN A 127 -9.39 9.45 19.81
C GLN A 127 -10.05 9.56 18.43
N ASN A 128 -9.27 9.52 17.35
CA ASN A 128 -9.76 9.66 15.97
C ASN A 128 -9.80 8.32 15.23
N ARG A 129 -9.99 7.21 15.93
CA ARG A 129 -9.70 5.86 15.42
C ARG A 129 -10.52 5.40 14.20
N PHE A 130 -11.61 6.08 13.88
CA PHE A 130 -12.50 5.71 12.78
C PHE A 130 -12.40 6.73 11.64
N LEU A 131 -12.01 6.27 10.45
CA LEU A 131 -12.02 7.08 9.24
C LEU A 131 -13.44 7.37 8.74
N CYS A 132 -14.40 6.50 9.05
CA CYS A 132 -15.79 6.66 8.66
C CYS A 132 -16.43 7.96 9.20
N ASP A 133 -15.96 8.45 10.35
CA ASP A 133 -16.39 9.73 10.93
C ASP A 133 -16.16 10.88 9.96
N ASN A 134 -15.06 10.89 9.20
CA ASN A 134 -14.77 11.94 8.24
C ASN A 134 -15.73 11.93 7.04
N PHE A 135 -16.24 10.75 6.64
CA PHE A 135 -17.26 10.67 5.59
C PHE A 135 -18.61 11.16 6.08
N ASP A 136 -18.96 10.85 7.33
CA ASP A 136 -20.24 11.25 7.92
C ASP A 136 -20.24 12.75 8.30
N GLU A 137 -19.09 13.33 8.68
CA GLU A 137 -18.89 14.76 8.94
C GLU A 137 -18.76 15.61 7.63
N PHE A 138 -18.82 14.99 6.45
CA PHE A 138 -18.68 15.70 5.18
C PHE A 138 -19.83 16.68 4.91
N ASN A 139 -19.59 17.95 5.23
CA ASN A 139 -20.57 19.02 5.28
C ASN A 139 -20.87 19.73 3.95
N MET A 140 -20.71 19.05 2.80
CA MET A 140 -21.22 19.57 1.53
C MET A 140 -22.71 19.28 1.37
N ARG A 141 -23.41 20.18 0.65
CA ARG A 141 -24.81 19.97 0.32
C ARG A 141 -24.95 18.71 -0.54
N LYS A 142 -25.85 17.80 -0.14
CA LYS A 142 -26.26 16.68 -0.98
C LYS A 142 -26.76 17.20 -2.32
N ASN A 143 -26.28 16.62 -3.41
CA ASN A 143 -26.50 17.14 -4.75
C ASN A 143 -26.79 15.99 -5.71
N ASN A 144 -28.04 15.94 -6.18
CA ASN A 144 -28.51 14.88 -7.08
C ASN A 144 -27.75 14.84 -8.41
N LEU A 145 -27.28 15.98 -8.93
CA LEU A 145 -26.50 16.01 -10.17
C LEU A 145 -25.13 15.34 -9.99
N ILE A 146 -24.42 15.64 -8.89
CA ILE A 146 -23.13 15.02 -8.60
C ILE A 146 -23.32 13.53 -8.27
N TYR A 147 -24.40 13.18 -7.58
CA TYR A 147 -24.78 11.79 -7.34
C TYR A 147 -25.03 11.02 -8.65
N ILE A 148 -25.81 11.57 -9.58
CA ILE A 148 -26.07 10.98 -10.90
C ILE A 148 -24.78 10.89 -11.71
N PHE A 149 -23.94 11.93 -11.69
CA PHE A 149 -22.61 11.90 -12.31
C PHE A 149 -21.74 10.77 -11.75
N GLY A 150 -21.78 10.55 -10.43
CA GLY A 150 -21.16 9.41 -9.76
C GLY A 150 -21.65 8.07 -10.33
N ILE A 151 -22.96 7.87 -10.46
CA ILE A 151 -23.53 6.63 -11.02
C ILE A 151 -23.14 6.44 -12.49
N ILE A 152 -23.25 7.49 -13.32
CA ILE A 152 -22.92 7.40 -14.74
C ILE A 152 -21.43 7.11 -14.93
N GLY A 153 -20.55 7.79 -14.20
CA GLY A 153 -19.11 7.53 -14.25
C GLY A 153 -18.77 6.12 -13.79
N TYR A 154 -19.39 5.65 -12.71
CA TYR A 154 -19.28 4.26 -12.28
C TYR A 154 -19.69 3.26 -13.38
N LEU A 155 -20.86 3.45 -14.00
CA LEU A 155 -21.36 2.57 -15.06
C LEU A 155 -20.46 2.61 -16.30
N PHE A 156 -19.94 3.79 -16.67
CA PHE A 156 -18.99 3.95 -17.76
C PHE A 156 -17.75 3.07 -17.54
N PHE A 157 -17.12 3.15 -16.36
CA PHE A 157 -15.97 2.30 -16.03
C PHE A 157 -16.35 0.82 -15.89
N LEU A 158 -17.51 0.49 -15.33
CA LEU A 158 -17.97 -0.89 -15.21
C LEU A 158 -18.27 -1.54 -16.56
N LEU A 159 -18.69 -0.78 -17.56
CA LEU A 159 -19.03 -1.31 -18.90
C LEU A 159 -17.85 -1.27 -19.88
N LEU A 160 -16.77 -0.58 -19.53
CA LEU A 160 -15.59 -0.48 -20.38
C LEU A 160 -14.95 -1.87 -20.57
N ASN A 161 -14.87 -2.32 -21.82
CA ASN A 161 -14.54 -3.71 -22.18
C ASN A 161 -13.10 -4.14 -21.83
N ASN A 162 -12.23 -3.16 -21.56
CA ASN A 162 -10.82 -3.38 -21.18
C ASN A 162 -10.52 -3.01 -19.73
N SER A 163 -11.48 -2.47 -18.97
CA SER A 163 -11.23 -2.13 -17.58
C SER A 163 -11.17 -3.41 -16.74
N GLY A 164 -10.06 -3.65 -16.04
CA GLY A 164 -9.83 -4.86 -15.25
C GLY A 164 -9.03 -5.95 -15.98
N LYS A 165 -8.67 -5.76 -17.27
CA LYS A 165 -7.73 -6.65 -17.97
C LYS A 165 -6.28 -6.21 -17.70
N GLN A 166 -5.42 -7.14 -17.32
CA GLN A 166 -4.00 -6.89 -17.02
C GLN A 166 -3.07 -6.87 -18.26
N TYR A 167 -3.59 -6.99 -19.50
CA TYR A 167 -2.76 -7.23 -20.69
C TYR A 167 -2.56 -6.00 -21.59
N ASN A 168 -1.28 -5.74 -21.92
CA ASN A 168 -0.68 -5.11 -23.12
C ASN A 168 -1.56 -4.19 -23.98
N LEU A 169 -2.17 -3.16 -23.38
CA LEU A 169 -2.69 -2.03 -24.14
C LEU A 169 -1.92 -0.77 -23.73
N PRO A 170 -1.52 0.09 -24.69
CA PRO A 170 -0.82 1.34 -24.40
C PRO A 170 -1.61 2.30 -23.50
N PHE A 171 -2.93 2.08 -23.36
CA PHE A 171 -3.84 2.84 -22.51
C PHE A 171 -4.69 1.92 -21.62
N SER A 172 -4.10 1.29 -20.61
CA SER A 172 -4.90 0.71 -19.52
C SER A 172 -5.20 1.80 -18.48
N ILE A 173 -6.37 2.43 -18.56
CA ILE A 173 -6.87 3.23 -17.44
C ILE A 173 -7.07 2.26 -16.26
N THR A 174 -6.33 2.48 -15.16
CA THR A 174 -6.37 1.62 -13.98
C THR A 174 -7.80 1.51 -13.46
N PHE A 175 -8.31 0.30 -13.26
CA PHE A 175 -9.72 0.08 -12.94
C PHE A 175 -10.15 0.78 -11.64
N GLU A 176 -9.20 1.01 -10.74
CA GLU A 176 -9.32 1.66 -9.44
C GLU A 176 -9.91 3.07 -9.51
N TYR A 177 -9.83 3.77 -10.65
CA TYR A 177 -10.54 5.04 -10.85
C TYR A 177 -12.06 4.92 -10.65
N ILE A 178 -12.63 3.72 -10.81
CA ILE A 178 -14.05 3.46 -10.53
C ILE A 178 -14.43 3.79 -9.08
N LEU A 179 -13.49 3.63 -8.13
CA LEU A 179 -13.73 3.88 -6.70
C LEU A 179 -13.94 5.37 -6.40
N ILE A 180 -13.39 6.29 -7.23
CA ILE A 180 -13.66 7.73 -7.13
C ILE A 180 -15.16 7.98 -7.24
N PHE A 181 -15.81 7.35 -8.21
CA PHE A 181 -17.24 7.53 -8.44
C PHE A 181 -18.09 6.94 -7.31
N ILE A 182 -17.69 5.80 -6.74
CA ILE A 182 -18.33 5.23 -5.55
C ILE A 182 -18.20 6.18 -4.36
N ILE A 183 -17.04 6.81 -4.17
CA ILE A 183 -16.83 7.83 -3.14
C ILE A 183 -17.74 9.04 -3.39
N LEU A 184 -17.84 9.55 -4.61
CA LEU A 184 -18.75 10.64 -4.95
C LEU A 184 -20.21 10.28 -4.63
N VAL A 185 -20.66 9.07 -4.96
CA VAL A 185 -21.99 8.58 -4.61
C VAL A 185 -22.20 8.60 -3.10
N LYS A 186 -21.25 8.12 -2.28
CA LYS A 186 -21.34 8.17 -0.80
C LYS A 186 -21.38 9.61 -0.27
N LEU A 187 -20.57 10.50 -0.82
CA LEU A 187 -20.47 11.89 -0.32
C LEU A 187 -21.70 12.72 -0.64
N PHE A 188 -22.28 12.56 -1.83
CA PHE A 188 -23.36 13.44 -2.33
C PHE A 188 -24.77 12.83 -2.25
N SER A 189 -24.90 11.55 -1.90
CA SER A 189 -26.19 10.90 -1.62
C SER A 189 -26.70 11.13 -0.19
N GLU A 190 -28.01 11.05 0.00
CA GLU A 190 -28.62 11.01 1.32
C GLU A 190 -28.28 9.70 2.06
N ASN A 191 -28.17 9.76 3.39
CA ASN A 191 -27.83 8.59 4.22
C ASN A 191 -29.04 7.67 4.48
N ASN A 192 -29.78 7.31 3.43
CA ASN A 192 -30.94 6.42 3.51
C ASN A 192 -30.56 4.96 3.17
N LEU A 193 -31.47 4.02 3.43
CA LEU A 193 -31.22 2.58 3.20
C LEU A 193 -30.97 2.27 1.71
N ILE A 194 -31.71 2.91 0.81
CA ILE A 194 -31.62 2.69 -0.64
C ILE A 194 -30.21 3.01 -1.15
N ASN A 195 -29.68 4.18 -0.81
CA ASN A 195 -28.34 4.60 -1.24
C ASN A 195 -27.25 3.71 -0.66
N LYS A 196 -27.43 3.21 0.57
CA LYS A 196 -26.53 2.20 1.14
C LYS A 196 -26.55 0.91 0.30
N ILE A 197 -27.73 0.40 -0.03
CA ILE A 197 -27.87 -0.81 -0.87
C ILE A 197 -27.22 -0.59 -2.25
N ILE A 198 -27.43 0.57 -2.88
CA ILE A 198 -26.80 0.92 -4.16
C ILE A 198 -25.29 0.84 -4.06
N ILE A 199 -24.66 1.45 -3.05
CA ILE A 199 -23.20 1.41 -2.86
C ILE A 199 -22.71 -0.03 -2.64
N HIS A 200 -23.45 -0.87 -1.89
CA HIS A 200 -23.07 -2.28 -1.72
C HIS A 200 -23.12 -3.03 -3.05
N ILE A 201 -24.18 -2.83 -3.85
CA ILE A 201 -24.30 -3.44 -5.18
C ILE A 201 -23.15 -2.99 -6.08
N MET A 202 -22.83 -1.69 -6.10
CA MET A 202 -21.71 -1.16 -6.88
C MET A 202 -20.39 -1.84 -6.53
N ILE A 203 -20.08 -1.97 -5.23
CA ILE A 203 -18.85 -2.63 -4.77
C ILE A 203 -18.84 -4.12 -5.10
N VAL A 204 -19.96 -4.84 -4.91
CA VAL A 204 -20.06 -6.26 -5.26
C VAL A 204 -19.84 -6.50 -6.75
N LEU A 205 -20.41 -5.67 -7.62
CA LEU A 205 -20.22 -5.77 -9.06
C LEU A 205 -18.76 -5.50 -9.48
N VAL A 206 -18.08 -4.55 -8.83
CA VAL A 206 -16.64 -4.33 -9.01
C VAL A 206 -15.84 -5.57 -8.63
N CYS A 207 -16.15 -6.19 -7.48
CA CYS A 207 -15.49 -7.42 -7.04
C CYS A 207 -15.72 -8.56 -8.03
N ILE A 208 -16.96 -8.78 -8.48
CA ILE A 208 -17.30 -9.83 -9.46
C ILE A 208 -16.53 -9.60 -10.77
N LYS A 209 -16.60 -8.38 -11.34
CA LYS A 209 -15.91 -8.05 -12.59
C LYS A 209 -14.41 -8.29 -12.47
N THR A 210 -13.79 -7.84 -11.38
CA THR A 210 -12.35 -8.01 -11.15
C THR A 210 -11.97 -9.49 -11.05
N LEU A 211 -12.72 -10.27 -10.28
CA LEU A 211 -12.45 -11.71 -10.11
C LEU A 211 -12.59 -12.48 -11.43
N VAL A 212 -13.56 -12.13 -12.27
CA VAL A 212 -13.73 -12.70 -13.62
C VAL A 212 -12.48 -12.46 -14.48
N TYR A 213 -11.84 -11.30 -14.36
CA TYR A 213 -10.57 -10.98 -15.02
C TYR A 213 -9.33 -11.33 -14.19
N SER A 214 -9.46 -12.16 -13.17
CA SER A 214 -8.37 -12.62 -12.28
C SER A 214 -7.66 -11.54 -11.46
N GLY A 215 -8.16 -10.30 -11.42
CA GLY A 215 -7.64 -9.28 -10.52
C GLY A 215 -8.06 -9.55 -9.07
N ARG A 216 -7.17 -9.24 -8.13
CA ARG A 216 -7.32 -9.56 -6.69
C ARG A 216 -7.18 -8.32 -5.81
N ILE A 217 -6.37 -7.36 -6.25
CA ILE A 217 -6.00 -6.20 -5.44
C ILE A 217 -7.18 -5.22 -5.36
N GLU A 218 -7.84 -5.01 -6.49
CA GLU A 218 -9.02 -4.14 -6.62
C GLU A 218 -10.18 -4.67 -5.75
N VAL A 219 -10.26 -5.99 -5.55
CA VAL A 219 -11.21 -6.62 -4.61
C VAL A 219 -10.89 -6.21 -3.18
N VAL A 220 -9.63 -6.29 -2.77
CA VAL A 220 -9.19 -5.90 -1.42
C VAL A 220 -9.49 -4.43 -1.17
N GLU A 221 -9.17 -3.56 -2.13
CA GLU A 221 -9.41 -2.11 -2.03
C GLU A 221 -10.91 -1.78 -1.98
N SER A 222 -11.73 -2.45 -2.80
CA SER A 222 -13.18 -2.26 -2.82
C SER A 222 -13.83 -2.71 -1.50
N LEU A 223 -13.39 -3.85 -0.96
CA LEU A 223 -13.86 -4.34 0.34
C LEU A 223 -13.37 -3.46 1.50
N LEU A 224 -12.17 -2.91 1.42
CA LEU A 224 -11.65 -1.95 2.39
C LEU A 224 -12.45 -0.64 2.37
N LEU A 225 -12.80 -0.14 1.18
CA LEU A 225 -13.66 1.03 1.04
C LEU A 225 -15.04 0.78 1.66
N LEU A 226 -15.65 -0.38 1.37
CA LEU A 226 -16.92 -0.79 1.98
C LEU A 226 -16.81 -0.89 3.51
N PHE A 227 -15.72 -1.47 3.99
CA PHE A 227 -15.42 -1.59 5.41
C PHE A 227 -15.38 -0.21 6.09
N ILE A 228 -14.63 0.73 5.52
CA ILE A 228 -14.56 2.11 6.01
C ILE A 228 -15.94 2.77 5.99
N PHE A 229 -16.72 2.60 4.91
CA PHE A 229 -18.03 3.26 4.83
C PHE A 229 -19.05 2.79 5.86
N TYR A 230 -19.07 1.50 6.21
CA TYR A 230 -20.21 0.92 6.94
C TYR A 230 -19.88 -0.03 8.09
N TYR A 231 -18.68 -0.58 8.15
CA TYR A 231 -18.33 -1.68 9.05
C TYR A 231 -17.20 -1.37 10.02
N GLU A 232 -16.45 -0.28 9.83
CA GLU A 232 -15.27 0.07 10.64
C GLU A 232 -15.59 0.16 12.15
N LYS A 233 -16.76 0.71 12.51
CA LYS A 233 -17.22 0.80 13.91
C LYS A 233 -17.86 -0.48 14.45
N LYS A 234 -18.26 -1.41 13.56
CA LYS A 234 -19.06 -2.60 13.90
C LYS A 234 -18.21 -3.82 14.18
N ILE A 235 -17.07 -3.95 13.49
CA ILE A 235 -16.22 -5.13 13.58
C ILE A 235 -15.15 -4.92 14.68
N LYS A 236 -15.10 -5.85 15.63
CA LYS A 236 -14.08 -5.85 16.68
C LYS A 236 -12.71 -6.26 16.11
N ALA A 237 -11.64 -5.75 16.70
CA ALA A 237 -10.26 -6.05 16.31
C ALA A 237 -9.94 -7.56 16.20
N LEU A 238 -10.46 -8.37 17.14
CA LEU A 238 -10.28 -9.82 17.12
C LEU A 238 -10.80 -10.44 15.81
N TRP A 239 -11.96 -10.00 15.33
CA TRP A 239 -12.54 -10.50 14.09
C TRP A 239 -11.78 -10.04 12.84
N ILE A 240 -11.14 -8.87 12.89
CA ILE A 240 -10.24 -8.42 11.82
C ILE A 240 -9.02 -9.35 11.75
N ILE A 241 -8.42 -9.67 12.90
CA ILE A 241 -7.26 -10.57 12.98
C ILE A 241 -7.64 -11.95 12.45
N ILE A 242 -8.67 -12.58 13.03
CA ILE A 242 -9.14 -13.91 12.61
C ILE A 242 -9.51 -13.90 11.13
N GLY A 243 -10.30 -12.92 10.69
CA GLY A 243 -10.74 -12.82 9.30
C GLY A 243 -9.57 -12.67 8.32
N SER A 244 -8.55 -11.88 8.66
CA SER A 244 -7.38 -11.69 7.81
C SER A 244 -6.52 -12.95 7.73
N PHE A 245 -6.29 -13.65 8.86
CA PHE A 245 -5.57 -14.93 8.86
C PHE A 245 -6.32 -16.01 8.08
N SER A 246 -7.63 -16.15 8.31
CA SER A 246 -8.48 -17.08 7.57
C SER A 246 -8.50 -16.78 6.07
N LEU A 247 -8.55 -15.50 5.68
CA LEU A 247 -8.50 -15.10 4.28
C LEU A 247 -7.16 -15.48 3.64
N ASN A 248 -6.02 -15.28 4.33
CA ASN A 248 -4.72 -15.71 3.80
C ASN A 248 -4.66 -17.22 3.57
N ILE A 249 -5.14 -18.01 4.53
CA ILE A 249 -5.21 -19.47 4.40
C ILE A 249 -6.11 -19.86 3.23
N PHE A 250 -7.28 -19.23 3.11
CA PHE A 250 -8.21 -19.48 2.01
C PHE A 250 -7.63 -19.10 0.65
N MET A 251 -6.96 -17.95 0.53
CA MET A 251 -6.31 -17.51 -0.70
C MET A 251 -5.15 -18.44 -1.10
N GLU A 252 -4.41 -18.96 -0.13
CA GLU A 252 -3.37 -19.97 -0.37
C GLU A 252 -3.97 -21.29 -0.86
N TYR A 253 -5.08 -21.73 -0.25
CA TYR A 253 -5.82 -22.89 -0.72
C TYR A 253 -6.34 -22.69 -2.15
N LEU A 254 -6.91 -21.52 -2.47
CA LEU A 254 -7.33 -21.19 -3.83
C LEU A 254 -6.15 -21.15 -4.82
N PHE A 255 -4.98 -20.70 -4.39
CA PHE A 255 -3.76 -20.73 -5.20
C PHE A 255 -3.40 -22.18 -5.55
N ILE A 256 -3.38 -23.09 -4.58
CA ILE A 256 -3.13 -24.53 -4.80
C ILE A 256 -4.24 -25.17 -5.65
N ALA A 257 -5.50 -24.88 -5.37
CA ALA A 257 -6.65 -25.49 -6.07
C ALA A 257 -6.73 -25.07 -7.55
N ARG A 258 -6.19 -23.89 -7.91
CA ARG A 258 -6.16 -23.38 -9.28
C ARG A 258 -4.97 -23.88 -10.09
N ASN A 259 -4.22 -24.88 -9.61
CA ASN A 259 -3.03 -25.44 -10.24
C ASN A 259 -3.28 -25.93 -11.67
N THR A 260 -3.17 -25.01 -12.62
CA THR A 260 -3.51 -25.23 -14.03
C THR A 260 -2.31 -25.72 -14.83
N ALA A 261 -1.09 -25.51 -14.31
CA ALA A 261 0.17 -25.87 -14.97
C ALA A 261 1.01 -26.93 -14.22
N GLY A 262 0.58 -27.36 -13.03
CA GLY A 262 1.34 -28.29 -12.17
C GLY A 262 2.27 -27.60 -11.16
N ASP A 263 2.61 -26.33 -11.39
CA ASP A 263 3.60 -25.56 -10.63
C ASP A 263 3.16 -25.17 -9.21
N SER A 264 1.86 -25.03 -8.94
CA SER A 264 1.35 -24.58 -7.64
C SER A 264 0.78 -25.76 -6.85
N ASN A 265 1.58 -26.34 -5.95
CA ASN A 265 1.15 -27.44 -5.10
C ASN A 265 1.42 -27.16 -3.61
N TRP A 266 1.10 -28.12 -2.74
CA TRP A 266 1.33 -28.01 -1.31
C TRP A 266 2.81 -27.81 -0.95
N GLN A 267 3.73 -28.38 -1.75
CA GLN A 267 5.17 -28.26 -1.53
C GLN A 267 5.70 -26.87 -1.88
N THR A 268 5.10 -26.17 -2.85
CA THR A 268 5.51 -24.82 -3.27
C THR A 268 4.74 -23.70 -2.56
N SER A 269 3.86 -24.05 -1.61
CA SER A 269 3.04 -23.11 -0.83
C SER A 269 3.86 -22.34 0.19
N LYS A 270 3.59 -21.05 0.39
CA LYS A 270 4.26 -20.26 1.43
C LYS A 270 3.84 -20.63 2.86
N ILE A 271 2.67 -21.24 3.03
CA ILE A 271 2.11 -21.62 4.34
C ILE A 271 2.40 -23.10 4.65
N PHE A 272 2.15 -23.95 3.66
CA PHE A 272 2.03 -25.40 3.85
C PHE A 272 3.24 -26.23 3.39
N PHE A 273 4.32 -25.60 2.91
CA PHE A 273 5.50 -26.35 2.47
C PHE A 273 6.10 -27.21 3.59
N ASP A 274 6.72 -28.33 3.19
CA ASP A 274 7.46 -29.21 4.08
C ASP A 274 8.71 -28.48 4.59
N ARG A 275 8.74 -28.13 5.87
CA ARG A 275 9.89 -27.44 6.49
C ARG A 275 11.05 -28.40 6.78
N SER A 276 10.81 -29.70 6.83
CA SER A 276 11.85 -30.72 7.01
C SER A 276 12.60 -30.97 5.71
N ASN A 277 11.90 -30.91 4.58
CA ASN A 277 12.46 -30.99 3.23
C ASN A 277 11.99 -29.78 2.39
N PRO A 278 12.52 -28.57 2.67
CA PRO A 278 12.03 -27.36 2.03
C PRO A 278 12.26 -27.41 0.52
N PRO A 279 11.28 -26.96 -0.29
CA PRO A 279 11.41 -26.95 -1.73
C PRO A 279 12.53 -25.98 -2.14
N THR A 280 13.03 -26.13 -3.37
CA THR A 280 13.95 -25.16 -3.98
C THR A 280 13.25 -23.83 -4.28
N LEU A 281 11.92 -23.85 -4.40
CA LEU A 281 11.11 -22.71 -4.80
C LEU A 281 9.78 -22.67 -4.05
N ILE A 282 9.45 -21.51 -3.50
CA ILE A 282 8.13 -21.14 -3.03
C ILE A 282 7.58 -20.08 -3.97
N LEU A 283 6.34 -20.28 -4.42
CA LEU A 283 5.65 -19.39 -5.33
C LEU A 283 4.63 -18.56 -4.57
N GLY A 284 4.58 -17.26 -4.86
CA GLY A 284 3.62 -16.36 -4.25
C GLY A 284 3.82 -14.93 -4.70
N ASN A 285 2.74 -14.17 -4.68
CA ASN A 285 2.75 -12.78 -5.10
C ASN A 285 3.68 -11.90 -4.24
N GLU A 286 3.79 -12.18 -2.93
CA GLU A 286 4.75 -11.52 -2.05
C GLU A 286 6.21 -11.78 -2.46
N GLY A 287 6.45 -12.99 -2.96
CA GLY A 287 7.74 -13.42 -3.47
C GLY A 287 8.13 -12.70 -4.77
N ASP A 288 7.19 -12.55 -5.70
CA ASP A 288 7.38 -11.80 -6.94
C ASP A 288 7.57 -10.29 -6.71
N VAL A 289 6.88 -9.72 -5.73
CA VAL A 289 7.09 -8.32 -5.28
C VAL A 289 8.47 -8.16 -4.65
N THR A 290 8.92 -9.15 -3.88
CA THR A 290 10.27 -9.15 -3.30
C THR A 290 11.32 -9.28 -4.39
N GLN A 291 11.14 -10.16 -5.37
CA GLN A 291 12.06 -10.30 -6.50
C GLN A 291 12.12 -9.04 -7.36
N SER A 292 10.98 -8.43 -7.66
CA SER A 292 10.95 -7.16 -8.39
C SER A 292 11.69 -6.06 -7.62
N SER A 293 11.57 -6.04 -6.29
CA SER A 293 12.34 -5.14 -5.42
C SER A 293 13.84 -5.42 -5.47
N MET A 294 14.25 -6.69 -5.49
CA MET A 294 15.66 -7.07 -5.64
C MET A 294 16.20 -6.65 -7.01
N ALA A 295 15.42 -6.80 -8.09
CA ALA A 295 15.79 -6.35 -9.42
C ALA A 295 16.02 -4.83 -9.49
N MET A 296 15.16 -4.03 -8.86
CA MET A 296 15.35 -2.57 -8.75
C MET A 296 16.67 -2.20 -8.09
N VAL A 297 17.07 -2.95 -7.07
CA VAL A 297 18.33 -2.73 -6.36
C VAL A 297 19.51 -3.26 -7.17
N GLY A 298 19.35 -4.41 -7.83
CA GLY A 298 20.38 -5.07 -8.62
C GLY A 298 20.85 -4.25 -9.81
N VAL A 299 19.94 -3.63 -10.55
CA VAL A 299 20.31 -2.75 -11.68
C VAL A 299 21.10 -1.51 -11.25
N ILE A 300 21.02 -1.11 -9.97
CA ILE A 300 21.83 -0.04 -9.40
C ILE A 300 23.22 -0.58 -9.04
N GLN A 301 23.29 -1.76 -8.40
CA GLN A 301 24.55 -2.38 -8.01
C GLN A 301 25.43 -2.68 -9.22
N ASP A 302 24.83 -3.15 -10.31
CA ASP A 302 25.52 -3.43 -11.57
C ASP A 302 25.83 -2.16 -12.37
N ASN A 303 25.37 -0.99 -11.90
CA ASN A 303 25.45 0.30 -12.59
C ASN A 303 24.83 0.26 -14.01
N THR A 304 23.85 -0.63 -14.23
CA THR A 304 23.06 -0.72 -15.47
C THR A 304 22.23 0.54 -15.69
N VAL A 305 21.72 1.13 -14.61
CA VAL A 305 21.05 2.43 -14.63
C VAL A 305 21.90 3.45 -13.86
N SER A 306 22.45 4.42 -14.59
CA SER A 306 23.28 5.49 -14.04
C SER A 306 22.51 6.38 -13.06
N PHE A 307 23.22 7.10 -12.18
CA PHE A 307 22.59 8.06 -11.27
C PHE A 307 21.81 9.15 -12.01
N ALA A 308 22.31 9.65 -13.14
CA ALA A 308 21.61 10.66 -13.95
C ALA A 308 20.25 10.15 -14.44
N GLN A 309 20.21 8.95 -15.04
CA GLN A 309 18.97 8.31 -15.48
C GLN A 309 17.97 8.09 -14.33
N ARG A 310 18.46 7.78 -13.13
CA ARG A 310 17.61 7.62 -11.94
C ARG A 310 17.00 8.94 -11.50
N ILE A 311 17.73 10.05 -11.60
CA ILE A 311 17.21 11.39 -11.30
C ILE A 311 16.18 11.83 -12.35
N ASP A 312 16.44 11.57 -13.63
CA ASP A 312 15.47 11.85 -14.70
C ASP A 312 14.17 11.06 -14.47
N SER A 313 14.28 9.76 -14.22
CA SER A 313 13.15 8.89 -13.84
C SER A 313 12.41 9.38 -12.58
N PHE A 314 13.13 9.94 -11.60
CA PHE A 314 12.52 10.50 -10.40
C PHE A 314 11.67 11.74 -10.70
N PHE A 315 12.16 12.64 -11.56
CA PHE A 315 11.39 13.81 -11.98
C PHE A 315 10.21 13.41 -12.86
N ASP A 316 10.39 12.45 -13.77
CA ASP A 316 9.28 11.87 -14.53
C ASP A 316 8.19 11.35 -13.59
N MET A 317 8.58 10.65 -12.52
CA MET A 317 7.65 10.18 -11.50
C MET A 317 6.92 11.29 -10.77
N ILE A 318 7.61 12.36 -10.35
CA ILE A 318 6.97 13.51 -9.69
C ILE A 318 5.96 14.17 -10.62
N PHE A 319 6.36 14.48 -11.85
CA PHE A 319 5.49 15.17 -12.79
C PHE A 319 4.30 14.31 -13.19
N SER A 320 4.52 13.02 -13.45
CA SER A 320 3.45 12.10 -13.87
C SER A 320 2.29 12.00 -12.87
N GLN A 321 2.49 12.33 -11.58
CA GLN A 321 1.43 12.36 -10.58
C GLN A 321 0.35 13.42 -10.87
N PHE A 322 0.70 14.47 -11.61
CA PHE A 322 -0.17 15.63 -11.87
C PHE A 322 -0.75 15.64 -13.29
N PHE A 323 -0.28 14.75 -14.17
CA PHE A 323 -0.75 14.67 -15.56
C PHE A 323 -1.74 13.52 -15.78
N PRO A 324 -2.68 13.65 -16.75
CA PRO A 324 -3.61 12.60 -17.12
C PRO A 324 -2.90 11.31 -17.56
N VAL A 325 -3.58 10.17 -17.46
CA VAL A 325 -3.04 8.85 -17.83
C VAL A 325 -2.61 8.78 -19.31
N GLY A 326 -3.17 9.61 -20.19
CA GLY A 326 -2.86 9.59 -21.63
C GLY A 326 -1.48 10.14 -22.04
N SER A 327 -0.73 10.77 -21.13
CA SER A 327 0.62 11.31 -21.41
C SER A 327 1.75 10.35 -21.04
N ILE A 328 1.48 9.04 -20.97
CA ILE A 328 2.42 8.01 -20.51
C ILE A 328 3.70 7.94 -21.37
N GLU A 329 3.60 8.25 -22.66
CA GLU A 329 4.79 8.28 -23.54
C GLU A 329 5.80 9.35 -23.14
N LEU A 330 5.34 10.44 -22.50
CA LEU A 330 6.21 11.51 -22.00
C LEU A 330 6.94 11.14 -20.70
N PHE A 331 6.51 10.08 -20.00
CA PHE A 331 7.00 9.72 -18.67
C PHE A 331 7.29 8.22 -18.56
N GLN A 332 7.94 7.62 -19.56
CA GLN A 332 8.22 6.18 -19.57
C GLN A 332 9.07 5.73 -18.36
N GLY A 333 9.92 6.63 -17.85
CA GLY A 333 10.73 6.41 -16.65
C GLY A 333 9.99 6.50 -15.32
N SER A 334 8.72 6.92 -15.28
CA SER A 334 8.02 7.21 -14.01
C SER A 334 7.70 5.97 -13.17
N ASN A 335 7.56 4.82 -13.83
CA ASN A 335 7.25 3.55 -13.19
C ASN A 335 8.51 2.68 -13.17
N VAL A 336 9.16 2.58 -12.01
CA VAL A 336 10.46 1.88 -11.89
C VAL A 336 10.38 0.44 -12.40
N SER A 337 9.37 -0.33 -12.00
CA SER A 337 9.24 -1.72 -12.46
C SER A 337 9.13 -1.82 -13.97
N ARG A 338 8.36 -0.94 -14.61
CA ARG A 338 8.24 -0.91 -16.08
C ARG A 338 9.53 -0.43 -16.73
N TYR A 339 10.16 0.60 -16.17
CA TYR A 339 11.40 1.17 -16.68
C TYR A 339 12.53 0.13 -16.68
N ILE A 340 12.64 -0.68 -15.63
CA ILE A 340 13.72 -1.68 -15.55
C ILE A 340 13.43 -2.98 -16.30
N GLN A 341 12.23 -3.17 -16.87
CA GLN A 341 11.90 -4.38 -17.64
C GLN A 341 12.77 -4.56 -18.89
N GLU A 342 13.36 -3.48 -19.39
CA GLU A 342 14.34 -3.52 -20.47
C GLU A 342 15.65 -4.21 -20.06
N PHE A 343 15.95 -4.26 -18.75
CA PHE A 343 17.21 -4.76 -18.21
C PHE A 343 17.03 -6.03 -17.37
N ALA A 344 15.87 -6.20 -16.72
CA ALA A 344 15.61 -7.27 -15.78
C ALA A 344 14.16 -7.76 -15.88
N VAL A 345 13.96 -9.07 -15.76
CA VAL A 345 12.60 -9.62 -15.64
C VAL A 345 12.03 -9.23 -14.28
N THR A 346 10.90 -8.52 -14.29
CA THR A 346 10.11 -8.18 -13.11
C THR A 346 8.70 -8.76 -13.27
N LEU A 347 8.22 -9.52 -12.29
CA LEU A 347 6.86 -10.10 -12.31
C LEU A 347 5.81 -9.19 -11.65
N GLY A 348 5.86 -7.90 -11.97
CA GLY A 348 4.91 -6.90 -11.49
C GLY A 348 5.59 -5.70 -10.85
N GLY A 349 5.05 -5.27 -9.71
CA GLY A 349 5.54 -4.09 -8.99
C GLY A 349 6.45 -4.44 -7.82
N GLY A 350 7.06 -3.44 -7.18
CA GLY A 350 7.99 -3.64 -6.06
C GLY A 350 7.57 -2.87 -4.82
N TYR A 351 8.21 -3.14 -3.68
CA TYR A 351 7.94 -2.37 -2.46
C TYR A 351 8.20 -0.89 -2.68
N ILE A 352 7.34 -0.03 -2.11
CA ILE A 352 7.50 1.43 -2.18
C ILE A 352 8.89 1.90 -1.75
N TYR A 353 9.45 1.27 -0.72
CA TYR A 353 10.78 1.62 -0.22
C TYR A 353 11.88 1.30 -1.23
N SER A 354 11.76 0.21 -1.98
CA SER A 354 12.71 -0.18 -3.03
C SER A 354 12.62 0.73 -4.25
N GLN A 355 11.41 1.16 -4.62
CA GLN A 355 11.21 2.15 -5.68
C GLN A 355 11.86 3.50 -5.32
N TRP A 356 11.69 3.95 -4.08
CA TRP A 356 12.31 5.19 -3.63
C TRP A 356 13.82 5.06 -3.41
N TYR A 357 14.29 3.86 -3.02
CA TYR A 357 15.71 3.53 -2.99
C TYR A 357 16.34 3.60 -4.39
N PHE A 358 15.62 3.16 -5.43
CA PHE A 358 16.08 3.26 -6.80
C PHE A 358 16.44 4.70 -7.17
N TRP A 359 15.55 5.65 -6.93
CA TRP A 359 15.79 7.06 -7.27
C TRP A 359 16.87 7.73 -6.41
N LEU A 360 16.77 7.62 -5.09
CA LEU A 360 17.53 8.48 -4.16
C LEU A 360 18.32 7.71 -3.09
N GLY A 361 18.47 6.39 -3.26
CA GLY A 361 19.10 5.52 -2.26
C GLY A 361 18.38 5.58 -0.92
N ILE A 362 19.15 5.49 0.17
CA ILE A 362 18.58 5.45 1.53
C ILE A 362 17.78 6.71 1.89
N PHE A 363 18.14 7.86 1.31
CA PHE A 363 17.41 9.11 1.50
C PHE A 363 16.00 9.02 0.92
N GLY A 364 15.84 8.35 -0.22
CA GLY A 364 14.53 8.08 -0.80
C GLY A 364 13.64 7.24 0.10
N VAL A 365 14.19 6.19 0.73
CA VAL A 365 13.44 5.36 1.69
C VAL A 365 12.90 6.20 2.84
N ILE A 366 13.72 7.10 3.38
CA ILE A 366 13.32 8.02 4.46
C ILE A 366 12.23 8.99 3.99
N LEU A 367 12.36 9.56 2.79
CA LEU A 367 11.35 10.44 2.21
C LEU A 367 10.00 9.72 2.02
N ALA A 368 10.02 8.49 1.51
CA ALA A 368 8.81 7.67 1.36
C ALA A 368 8.12 7.46 2.71
N SER A 369 8.89 7.12 3.76
CA SER A 369 8.36 6.97 5.11
C SER A 369 7.74 8.26 5.65
N ILE A 370 8.38 9.42 5.43
CA ILE A 370 7.84 10.72 5.85
C ILE A 370 6.53 11.02 5.12
N LEU A 371 6.48 10.75 3.82
CA LEU A 371 5.30 10.95 3.00
C LEU A 371 4.12 10.08 3.44
N ILE A 372 4.33 8.77 3.60
CA ILE A 372 3.30 7.84 4.10
C ILE A 372 2.80 8.29 5.48
N ASN A 373 3.72 8.66 6.38
CA ASN A 373 3.37 9.18 7.70
C ASN A 373 2.53 10.45 7.61
N LYS A 374 2.82 11.35 6.67
CA LYS A 374 2.04 12.57 6.45
C LYS A 374 0.64 12.25 5.95
N VAL A 375 0.50 11.34 4.97
CA VAL A 375 -0.80 10.89 4.45
C VAL A 375 -1.66 10.30 5.56
N ILE A 376 -1.11 9.40 6.38
CA ILE A 376 -1.82 8.79 7.51
C ILE A 376 -2.25 9.87 8.52
N LYS A 377 -1.36 10.80 8.89
CA LYS A 377 -1.71 11.90 9.81
C LYS A 377 -2.83 12.78 9.25
N LEU A 378 -2.78 13.15 7.98
CA LEU A 378 -3.81 13.97 7.35
C LEU A 378 -5.17 13.26 7.33
N ALA A 379 -5.20 11.95 7.05
CA ALA A 379 -6.43 11.16 7.06
C ALA A 379 -7.09 11.07 8.45
N TYR A 380 -6.29 11.02 9.52
CA TYR A 380 -6.78 10.81 10.89
C TYR A 380 -6.95 12.08 11.73
N PHE A 381 -6.10 13.10 11.53
CA PHE A 381 -5.99 14.23 12.47
C PHE A 381 -6.55 15.55 11.92
N GLU A 382 -6.66 15.71 10.60
CA GLU A 382 -7.13 16.96 10.00
C GLU A 382 -8.64 16.96 9.78
N LYS A 383 -9.43 17.40 10.76
CA LYS A 383 -10.88 17.50 10.59
C LYS A 383 -11.34 18.73 9.81
N LYS A 384 -10.56 19.82 9.87
CA LYS A 384 -10.93 21.11 9.23
C LYS A 384 -10.79 21.10 7.71
N ARG A 385 -9.97 20.21 7.16
CA ARG A 385 -9.64 20.16 5.72
C ARG A 385 -10.25 18.92 5.06
N ILE A 386 -11.57 18.75 5.22
CA ILE A 386 -12.27 17.49 4.92
C ILE A 386 -12.02 16.92 3.52
N ILE A 387 -11.84 17.77 2.49
CA ILE A 387 -11.50 17.33 1.14
C ILE A 387 -10.13 16.65 1.12
N ILE A 388 -9.11 17.27 1.73
CA ILE A 388 -7.76 16.69 1.85
C ILE A 388 -7.84 15.40 2.66
N THR A 389 -8.61 15.38 3.75
CA THR A 389 -8.80 14.21 4.60
C THR A 389 -9.36 13.03 3.83
N ILE A 390 -10.46 13.24 3.07
CA ILE A 390 -11.07 12.20 2.23
C ILE A 390 -10.10 11.72 1.14
N THR A 391 -9.37 12.64 0.51
CA THR A 391 -8.32 12.27 -0.44
C THR A 391 -7.25 11.38 0.20
N CYS A 392 -6.76 11.73 1.39
CA CYS A 392 -5.78 10.89 2.11
C CYS A 392 -6.37 9.56 2.59
N ILE A 393 -7.66 9.50 2.93
CA ILE A 393 -8.35 8.22 3.21
C ILE A 393 -8.37 7.36 1.94
N TYR A 394 -8.61 7.95 0.78
CA TYR A 394 -8.57 7.21 -0.47
C TYR A 394 -7.16 6.71 -0.80
N SER A 395 -6.11 7.50 -0.52
CA SER A 395 -4.73 7.00 -0.55
C SER A 395 -4.55 5.78 0.35
N ILE A 396 -5.10 5.79 1.57
CA ILE A 396 -5.04 4.62 2.49
C ILE A 396 -5.80 3.42 1.90
N VAL A 397 -6.97 3.62 1.28
CA VAL A 397 -7.72 2.52 0.64
C VAL A 397 -6.88 1.78 -0.40
N LEU A 398 -6.03 2.51 -1.13
CA LEU A 398 -5.17 1.97 -2.18
C LEU A 398 -3.82 1.42 -1.65
N PHE A 399 -3.69 1.14 -0.34
CA PHE A 399 -2.40 0.73 0.24
C PHE A 399 -1.83 -0.53 -0.37
N SER A 400 -2.66 -1.48 -0.78
CA SER A 400 -2.22 -2.73 -1.36
C SER A 400 -1.47 -2.50 -2.67
N ARG A 401 -1.85 -1.47 -3.44
CA ARG A 401 -1.15 -1.04 -4.66
C ARG A 401 0.12 -0.27 -4.38
N TRP A 402 0.05 0.81 -3.61
CA TRP A 402 1.25 1.64 -3.46
C TRP A 402 2.31 1.00 -2.58
N TYR A 403 1.95 0.12 -1.64
CA TYR A 403 2.92 -0.56 -0.80
C TYR A 403 3.73 -1.59 -1.57
N ALA A 404 3.08 -2.39 -2.43
CA ALA A 404 3.67 -3.56 -3.07
C ALA A 404 3.87 -3.43 -4.59
N TYR A 405 3.31 -2.40 -5.24
CA TYR A 405 3.35 -2.26 -6.68
C TYR A 405 3.87 -0.93 -7.19
N PHE A 406 3.02 0.11 -7.19
CA PHE A 406 3.30 1.36 -7.89
C PHE A 406 2.97 2.56 -7.02
N PHE A 407 3.94 3.46 -6.88
CA PHE A 407 3.78 4.68 -6.10
C PHE A 407 2.61 5.57 -6.55
N ASP A 408 2.23 5.53 -7.83
CA ASP A 408 1.15 6.33 -8.43
C ASP A 408 -0.17 6.23 -7.67
N PHE A 409 -0.45 5.07 -7.06
CA PHE A 409 -1.68 4.84 -6.30
C PHE A 409 -1.72 5.60 -4.98
N LEU A 410 -0.59 6.09 -4.47
CA LEU A 410 -0.53 6.91 -3.26
C LEU A 410 -0.97 8.35 -3.53
N ILE A 411 -0.59 8.92 -4.69
CA ILE A 411 -0.79 10.34 -5.01
C ILE A 411 -1.70 10.53 -6.23
N LYS A 412 -1.33 10.05 -7.42
CA LYS A 412 -2.02 10.36 -8.69
C LYS A 412 -3.53 10.11 -8.65
N ILE A 413 -3.94 8.89 -8.29
CA ILE A 413 -5.35 8.52 -8.28
C ILE A 413 -6.14 9.32 -7.21
N PRO A 414 -5.65 9.41 -5.95
CA PRO A 414 -6.28 10.29 -4.96
C PRO A 414 -6.30 11.77 -5.33
N PHE A 415 -5.29 12.27 -6.04
CA PHE A 415 -5.23 13.65 -6.50
C PHE A 415 -6.34 13.99 -7.51
N LEU A 416 -6.74 13.03 -8.35
CA LEU A 416 -7.90 13.23 -9.23
C LEU A 416 -9.20 13.43 -8.43
N LEU A 417 -9.41 12.63 -7.37
CA LEU A 417 -10.53 12.84 -6.44
C LEU A 417 -10.45 14.22 -5.78
N PHE A 418 -9.26 14.66 -5.37
CA PHE A 418 -9.04 16.00 -4.82
C PHE A 418 -9.49 17.09 -5.79
N ILE A 419 -9.04 17.03 -7.05
CA ILE A 419 -9.43 18.00 -8.08
C ILE A 419 -10.95 18.02 -8.26
N LEU A 420 -11.58 16.86 -8.40
CA LEU A 420 -13.04 16.77 -8.59
C LEU A 420 -13.80 17.39 -7.41
N LEU A 421 -13.39 17.10 -6.18
CA LEU A 421 -14.03 17.66 -4.98
C LEU A 421 -13.83 19.17 -4.87
N ILE A 422 -12.68 19.71 -5.28
CA ILE A 422 -12.43 21.16 -5.33
C ILE A 422 -13.32 21.82 -6.39
N ILE A 423 -13.40 21.26 -7.60
CA ILE A 423 -14.28 21.76 -8.67
C ILE A 423 -15.73 21.79 -8.17
N PHE A 424 -16.21 20.70 -7.57
CA PHE A 424 -17.57 20.66 -7.03
C PHE A 424 -17.79 21.64 -5.88
N LYS A 425 -16.78 21.89 -5.04
CA LYS A 425 -16.84 22.94 -4.00
C LYS A 425 -17.03 24.32 -4.61
N MET A 426 -16.32 24.61 -5.70
CA MET A 426 -16.37 25.91 -6.38
C MET A 426 -17.72 26.12 -7.09
N LEU A 427 -18.25 25.07 -7.73
CA LEU A 427 -19.53 25.13 -8.44
C LEU A 427 -20.75 25.18 -7.50
N TYR A 428 -20.64 24.56 -6.32
CA TYR A 428 -21.74 24.48 -5.35
C TYR A 428 -21.28 24.88 -3.94
N PRO A 429 -20.96 26.17 -3.72
CA PRO A 429 -20.55 26.64 -2.41
C PRO A 429 -21.67 26.42 -1.39
N LYS A 430 -21.27 26.18 -0.14
CA LYS A 430 -22.20 26.05 0.98
C LYS A 430 -23.01 27.35 1.07
N ARG A 431 -24.35 27.30 0.95
CA ARG A 431 -25.19 28.46 1.29
C ARG A 431 -24.89 28.80 2.74
N GLU A 432 -24.36 29.99 3.00
CA GLU A 432 -24.40 30.54 4.34
C GLU A 432 -25.87 30.55 4.76
N LYS A 433 -26.15 30.00 5.95
CA LYS A 433 -27.43 30.28 6.59
C LYS A 433 -27.42 31.78 6.82
N ASN A 434 -28.04 32.53 5.92
CA ASN A 434 -28.46 33.89 6.23
C ASN A 434 -29.42 33.74 7.41
N ASN A 435 -28.93 34.12 8.59
CA ASN A 435 -29.79 34.35 9.75
C ASN A 435 -30.68 35.53 9.34
N VAL A 436 -31.89 35.22 8.89
CA VAL A 436 -33.00 36.17 8.77
C VAL A 436 -33.99 35.83 9.86
#